data_AF-A0A0A9VWB5-F1
#
_entry.id   AF-A0A0A9VWB5-F1
#
_cell.length_a   1.000
_cell.length_b   1.000
_cell.length_c   1.000
_cell.angle_alpha   90.00
_cell.angle_beta   90.00
_cell.angle_gamma   90.00
#
_symmetry.space_group_name_H-M   'P 1'
#
loop_
_entity.id
_entity.type
_entity.pdbx_description
1 polymer ?
#
loop_
_entity_poly.entity_id
_entity_poly.type
_entity_poly.pdbx_seq_one_letter_code
_entity_poly.pdbx_strand_id
1 'polypeptide(L)'
;MNREYDSLIRNGTWILVDRPENVNVIKSKWVLKSKKDVNGKPVSFKARLVAKGCSQKMGIDYDKTYSPVVRFSSLRILLSIASKLNLEIDHLDVETAFLNGS
;
A
#
# COMPACT_ATOMS: atom_id res chain seq x y z
N MET A 1 -9.12 -5.95 -12.32
CA MET A 1 -10.01 -5.14 -11.48
C MET A 1 -10.59 -5.99 -10.38
N ASN A 2 -11.30 -7.07 -10.72
CA ASN A 2 -11.90 -8.02 -9.77
C ASN A 2 -10.92 -8.51 -8.70
N ARG A 3 -9.73 -9.00 -9.09
CA ARG A 3 -8.70 -9.43 -8.12
C ARG A 3 -8.38 -8.40 -7.02
N GLU A 4 -8.31 -7.12 -7.37
CA GLU A 4 -8.05 -6.06 -6.39
C GLU A 4 -9.27 -5.83 -5.51
N TYR A 5 -10.46 -5.77 -6.10
CA TYR A 5 -11.73 -5.63 -5.36
C TYR A 5 -11.93 -6.78 -4.38
N ASP A 6 -11.78 -8.02 -4.83
CA ASP A 6 -11.91 -9.23 -4.02
C ASP A 6 -10.87 -9.26 -2.88
N SER A 7 -9.66 -8.77 -3.12
CA SER A 7 -8.63 -8.63 -2.08
C SER A 7 -9.07 -7.69 -0.98
N LEU A 8 -9.63 -6.53 -1.35
CA LEU A 8 -10.08 -5.53 -0.38
C LEU A 8 -11.29 -6.00 0.45
N ILE A 9 -12.22 -6.74 -0.18
CA ILE A 9 -13.33 -7.39 0.53
C ILE A 9 -12.80 -8.45 1.50
N ARG A 10 -11.90 -9.33 1.07
CA ARG A 10 -11.31 -10.37 1.94
C ARG A 10 -10.55 -9.80 3.13
N ASN A 11 -9.86 -8.69 2.93
CA ASN A 11 -9.09 -8.04 3.99
C ASN A 11 -9.94 -7.14 4.90
N GLY A 12 -11.25 -7.01 4.64
CA GLY A 12 -12.16 -6.24 5.51
C GLY A 12 -11.75 -4.76 5.65
N THR A 13 -11.14 -4.18 4.63
CA THR A 13 -10.46 -2.87 4.74
C THR A 13 -11.40 -1.67 4.88
N TRP A 14 -12.71 -1.88 4.74
CA TRP A 14 -13.73 -0.86 4.90
C TRP A 14 -15.08 -1.47 5.25
N ILE A 15 -15.97 -0.64 5.78
CA ILE A 15 -17.40 -0.92 5.90
C ILE A 15 -18.17 0.06 5.03
N LEU A 16 -19.26 -0.41 4.42
CA LEU A 16 -20.18 0.49 3.73
C LEU A 16 -21.01 1.20 4.79
N VAL A 17 -21.04 2.54 4.74
CA VAL A 17 -21.80 3.39 5.64
C VAL A 17 -22.68 4.33 4.83
N ASP A 18 -23.78 4.77 5.45
CA ASP A 18 -24.58 5.85 4.88
C ASP A 18 -23.75 7.12 4.76
N ARG A 19 -24.09 7.94 3.76
CA ARG A 19 -23.36 9.17 3.51
C ARG A 19 -23.54 10.12 4.69
N PRO A 20 -22.46 10.50 5.39
CA PRO A 20 -22.56 11.45 6.50
C PRO A 20 -22.91 12.85 5.99
N GLU A 21 -23.75 13.56 6.76
CA GLU A 21 -24.07 14.96 6.50
C GLU A 21 -22.89 15.87 6.90
N ASN A 22 -22.71 16.97 6.16
CA ASN A 22 -21.68 17.99 6.42
C ASN A 22 -20.21 17.50 6.42
N VAL A 23 -19.91 16.34 5.83
CA VAL A 23 -18.54 15.84 5.66
C VAL A 23 -18.07 16.00 4.22
N ASN A 24 -16.79 16.35 4.05
CA ASN A 24 -16.11 16.35 2.76
C ASN A 24 -15.91 14.90 2.27
N VAL A 25 -16.83 14.38 1.46
CA VAL A 25 -16.72 13.02 0.92
C VAL A 25 -15.62 12.96 -0.14
N ILE A 26 -14.51 12.28 0.20
CA ILE A 26 -13.39 12.07 -0.70
C ILE A 26 -13.76 11.02 -1.75
N LYS A 27 -13.71 11.43 -3.02
CA LYS A 27 -13.98 10.52 -4.15
C LYS A 27 -12.86 9.48 -4.30
N SER A 28 -13.20 8.29 -4.74
CA SER A 28 -12.24 7.26 -5.16
C SER A 28 -12.20 7.14 -6.69
N LYS A 29 -11.10 6.60 -7.22
CA LYS A 29 -10.97 6.26 -8.64
C LYS A 29 -10.16 4.98 -8.83
N TRP A 30 -10.39 4.32 -9.95
CA TRP A 30 -9.55 3.22 -10.38
C TRP A 30 -8.33 3.74 -11.15
N VAL A 31 -7.15 3.25 -10.80
CA VAL A 31 -5.90 3.49 -11.51
C VAL A 31 -5.42 2.18 -12.11
N LEU A 32 -5.32 2.17 -13.44
CA LEU A 32 -4.84 1.03 -14.21
C LEU A 32 -3.40 1.31 -14.67
N LYS A 33 -2.51 0.33 -14.50
CA LYS A 33 -1.12 0.42 -14.92
C LYS A 33 -0.65 -0.90 -15.51
N SER A 34 -0.11 -0.86 -16.73
CA SER A 34 0.65 -1.98 -17.28
C SER A 34 2.11 -1.87 -16.88
N LYS A 35 2.69 -2.94 -16.34
CA LYS A 35 4.15 -3.10 -16.28
C LYS A 35 4.59 -3.75 -17.58
N LYS A 36 5.59 -3.14 -18.21
CA LYS A 36 6.21 -3.65 -19.44
C LYS A 36 7.60 -4.18 -19.12
N ASP A 37 8.08 -5.15 -19.89
CA ASP A 37 9.47 -5.59 -19.85
C ASP A 37 10.39 -4.59 -20.59
N VAL A 38 11.68 -4.93 -20.66
CA VAL A 38 12.70 -4.14 -21.37
C VAL A 38 12.40 -4.00 -22.87
N ASN A 39 11.62 -4.92 -23.45
CA ASN A 39 11.21 -4.93 -24.84
C ASN A 39 9.85 -4.24 -25.07
N GLY A 40 9.25 -3.66 -24.03
CA GLY A 40 7.97 -2.98 -24.09
C GLY A 40 6.74 -3.91 -24.08
N LYS A 41 6.92 -5.23 -23.94
CA LYS A 41 5.82 -6.21 -23.87
C LYS A 41 5.16 -6.14 -22.49
N PRO A 42 3.82 -6.14 -22.40
CA PRO A 42 3.14 -6.13 -21.11
C PRO A 42 3.40 -7.44 -20.34
N VAL A 43 3.96 -7.32 -19.14
CA VAL A 43 4.24 -8.41 -18.19
C VAL A 43 3.13 -8.55 -17.16
N SER A 44 2.53 -7.44 -16.74
CA SER A 44 1.40 -7.49 -15.80
C SER A 44 0.50 -6.26 -15.93
N PHE A 45 -0.78 -6.46 -15.63
CA PHE A 45 -1.76 -5.39 -15.51
C PHE A 45 -2.16 -5.24 -14.05
N LYS A 46 -1.91 -4.07 -13.47
CA LYS A 46 -2.30 -3.73 -12.10
C LYS A 46 -3.49 -2.78 -12.13
N ALA A 47 -4.50 -3.07 -11.32
CA ALA A 47 -5.61 -2.18 -11.01
C ALA A 47 -5.53 -1.82 -9.54
N ARG A 48 -5.73 -0.55 -9.19
CA ARG A 48 -5.75 -0.08 -7.80
C ARG A 48 -6.94 0.85 -7.61
N LEU A 49 -7.68 0.63 -6.53
CA LEU A 49 -8.68 1.60 -6.06
C LEU A 49 -7.97 2.60 -5.16
N VAL A 50 -8.01 3.88 -5.52
CA VAL A 50 -7.31 4.94 -4.77
C VAL A 50 -8.25 6.09 -4.44
N ALA A 51 -8.12 6.63 -3.24
CA ALA A 51 -8.74 7.91 -2.88
C ALA A 51 -8.12 9.03 -3.73
N LYS A 52 -8.92 10.04 -4.06
CA LYS A 52 -8.46 11.27 -4.71
C LYS A 52 -7.78 12.15 -3.67
N GLY A 53 -6.58 11.74 -3.22
CA GLY A 53 -5.89 12.37 -2.10
C GLY A 53 -5.62 13.88 -2.27
N CYS A 54 -5.58 14.39 -3.49
CA CYS A 54 -5.47 15.84 -3.74
C CYS A 54 -6.68 16.66 -3.26
N SER A 55 -7.80 16.03 -2.92
CA SER A 55 -8.94 16.69 -2.29
C SER A 55 -8.97 16.55 -0.75
N GLN A 56 -7.96 15.90 -0.15
CA GLN A 56 -7.83 15.76 1.30
C GLN A 56 -7.14 16.98 1.91
N LYS A 57 -7.60 17.40 3.09
CA LYS A 57 -7.02 18.48 3.90
C LYS A 57 -6.47 17.90 5.22
N MET A 58 -5.24 18.25 5.54
CA MET A 58 -4.63 17.89 6.84
C MET A 58 -5.41 18.54 7.98
N GLY A 59 -5.65 17.78 9.06
CA GLY A 59 -6.43 18.21 10.23
C GLY A 59 -7.95 18.22 10.01
N ILE A 60 -8.43 17.81 8.83
CA ILE A 60 -9.86 17.60 8.54
C ILE A 60 -10.07 16.16 8.06
N ASP A 61 -9.39 15.77 6.99
CA ASP A 61 -9.57 14.45 6.36
C ASP A 61 -8.50 13.43 6.80
N TYR A 62 -7.38 13.89 7.38
CA TYR A 62 -6.35 13.05 7.99
C TYR A 62 -5.47 13.84 8.96
N ASP A 63 -4.96 13.18 10.01
CA ASP A 63 -4.11 13.82 11.01
C ASP A 63 -2.61 13.52 10.83
N LYS A 64 -2.27 12.38 10.24
CA LYS A 64 -0.88 11.94 10.06
C LYS A 64 -0.70 11.25 8.71
N THR A 65 0.45 11.47 8.10
CA THR A 65 0.90 10.68 6.95
C THR A 65 1.86 9.59 7.45
N TYR A 66 1.54 8.33 7.16
CA TYR A 66 2.42 7.21 7.43
C TYR A 66 3.05 6.74 6.13
N SER A 67 4.38 6.71 6.09
CA SER A 67 5.14 6.09 5.01
C SER A 67 6.08 5.07 5.65
N PRO A 68 5.81 3.75 5.51
CA PRO A 68 6.68 2.72 6.07
C PRO A 68 7.91 2.58 5.18
N VAL A 69 8.88 3.48 5.34
CA VAL A 69 10.18 3.39 4.66
C VAL A 69 11.20 2.90 5.66
N VAL A 70 11.72 1.69 5.43
CA VAL A 70 12.85 1.18 6.22
C VAL A 70 14.05 2.10 6.00
N ARG A 71 14.74 2.48 7.07
CA ARG A 71 16.00 3.23 6.95
C ARG A 71 17.11 2.26 6.56
N PHE A 72 17.86 2.58 5.51
CA PHE A 72 18.99 1.75 5.07
C PHE A 72 20.06 1.57 6.17
N SER A 73 20.23 2.54 7.06
CA SER A 73 21.11 2.42 8.22
C SER A 73 20.67 1.29 9.15
N SER A 74 19.38 1.21 9.49
CA SER A 74 18.81 0.15 10.30
C SER A 74 18.96 -1.22 9.64
N LEU A 75 18.70 -1.31 8.32
CA LEU A 75 18.87 -2.56 7.57
C LEU A 75 20.33 -3.03 7.58
N ARG A 76 21.29 -2.12 7.38
CA ARG A 76 22.72 -2.45 7.43
C ARG A 76 23.14 -2.96 8.81
N ILE A 77 22.67 -2.33 9.88
CA ILE A 77 22.96 -2.78 11.26
C ILE A 77 22.43 -4.20 11.47
N LEU A 78 21.19 -4.47 11.07
CA LEU A 78 20.59 -5.81 11.15
C LEU A 78 21.43 -6.86 10.41
N LEU A 79 21.83 -6.57 9.17
CA LEU A 79 22.67 -7.45 8.36
C LEU A 79 24.05 -7.67 9.00
N SER A 80 24.67 -6.62 9.55
CA SER A 80 25.96 -6.72 10.26
C SER A 80 25.87 -7.61 11.50
N ILE A 81 24.79 -7.49 12.28
CA ILE A 81 24.56 -8.34 13.46
C ILE A 81 24.37 -9.80 13.03
N ALA A 82 23.51 -10.06 12.04
CA ALA A 82 23.27 -11.40 11.55
C ALA A 82 24.55 -12.05 11.02
N SER A 83 25.36 -11.31 10.25
CA SER A 83 26.66 -11.80 9.78
C SER A 83 27.62 -12.09 10.92
N LYS A 84 27.68 -11.23 11.95
CA LYS A 84 28.58 -11.43 13.10
C LYS A 84 28.20 -12.64 13.94
N LEU A 85 26.91 -12.92 14.06
CA LEU A 85 26.36 -14.00 14.87
C LEU A 85 26.06 -15.28 14.06
N ASN A 86 26.40 -15.29 12.76
CA ASN A 86 26.12 -16.39 11.83
C ASN A 86 24.62 -16.80 11.83
N LEU A 87 23.73 -15.81 11.79
CA LEU A 87 22.29 -16.00 11.75
C LEU A 87 21.79 -16.02 10.31
N GLU A 88 20.76 -16.82 10.07
CA GLU A 88 20.02 -16.85 8.81
C GLU A 88 18.99 -15.70 8.77
N ILE A 89 18.80 -15.10 7.59
CA ILE A 89 17.81 -14.05 7.36
C ILE A 89 16.88 -14.50 6.25
N ASP A 90 15.60 -14.58 6.58
CA ASP A 90 14.53 -14.75 5.60
C ASP A 90 13.93 -13.40 5.21
N HIS A 91 13.68 -13.22 3.92
CA HIS A 91 13.02 -12.04 3.38
C HIS A 91 11.65 -12.40 2.81
N LEU A 92 10.61 -11.75 3.32
CA LEU A 92 9.23 -11.91 2.85
C LEU A 92 8.78 -10.65 2.11
N ASP A 93 8.46 -10.79 0.82
CA ASP A 93 7.77 -9.75 0.05
C ASP A 93 6.26 -10.03 0.08
N VAL A 94 5.51 -9.20 0.82
CA VAL A 94 4.06 -9.36 0.96
C VAL A 94 3.35 -8.57 -0.13
N GLU A 95 2.60 -9.28 -0.98
CA GLU A 95 1.63 -8.60 -1.85
C GLU A 95 0.62 -7.85 -0.99
N THR A 96 0.41 -6.55 -1.27
CA THR A 96 -0.46 -5.65 -0.49
C THR A 96 0.02 -5.35 0.94
N ALA A 97 1.32 -5.07 1.11
CA ALA A 97 1.91 -4.68 2.41
C ALA A 97 1.13 -3.58 3.18
N PHE A 98 0.52 -2.60 2.49
CA PHE A 98 -0.31 -1.58 3.14
C PHE A 98 -1.56 -2.12 3.83
N LEU A 99 -2.08 -3.27 3.40
CA LEU A 99 -3.26 -3.91 4.00
C LEU A 99 -2.90 -4.83 5.16
N ASN A 100 -1.61 -5.11 5.37
CA ASN A 100 -1.09 -6.03 6.39
C ASN A 100 -0.24 -5.31 7.46
N GLY A 101 -0.20 -3.97 7.44
CA GLY A 101 0.48 -3.16 8.45
C GLY A 101 -0.45 -2.83 9.61
N SER A 102 -0.70 -3.82 10.48
CA SER A 102 -1.35 -3.63 11.79
C SER A 102 -0.33 -3.24 12.86
#